data_AF-A0A7C6QHV8-F1
#
_entry.id   AF-A0A7C6QHV8-F1
#
_cell.length_a   1.000
_cell.length_b   1.000
_cell.length_c   1.000
_cell.angle_alpha   90.00
_cell.angle_beta   90.00
_cell.angle_gamma   90.00
#
_symmetry.space_group_name_H-M   'P 1'
#
loop_
_entity.id
_entity.type
_entity.pdbx_description
1 polymer ?
#
loop_
_entity_poly.entity_id
_entity_poly.type
_entity_poly.pdbx_seq_one_letter_code
_entity_poly.pdbx_strand_id
1 'polypeptide(L)'
;MISDSPRIRVKVWFLGPFALEVNAKEVPVSQWKSKKALNLFRYLASRRGEKVPKDVLNELLWPDTDLDASTEQNLHTCVYFVRRIIDPDLKRYAKSNLLTCSGGLYCLERTDECWVDTEEFEELYTEGRKLEKIDPAAAIASFRGSLELYRGDFLVEEPYLDWTIELREYYREMFIDGTLRLAELLASYADDLGEAIRICRQGLRKDPYREDLYHALIGYLIDAGRYTEAATQYTAYAKMMHDEFGLDPSREARALLERIHSGGRIDAHELAKSVPTRSGGAYVGDRAFFEAVCHLEARRRDRSQEPVTLMMISVYGSKSMEKSADVTASVLRKGDVVCQWDQDKLGICLWGTDETGAKVVGRRVKRELEKTSGVRVGITYEVLKSGSERPILGALERAF
;
A
#
# COMPACT_ATOMS: atom_id res chain seq x y z
N MET A 1 4.23 10.96 49.08
CA MET A 1 5.15 10.90 47.94
C MET A 1 4.31 10.53 46.72
N ILE A 2 3.81 11.53 46.01
CA ILE A 2 3.09 11.31 44.75
C ILE A 2 4.20 11.09 43.72
N SER A 3 4.20 9.90 43.12
CA SER A 3 4.99 9.58 41.94
C SER A 3 4.51 10.49 40.82
N ASP A 4 5.20 11.61 40.62
CA ASP A 4 4.96 12.51 39.50
C ASP A 4 5.73 11.92 38.32
N SER A 5 5.11 10.96 37.61
CA SER A 5 5.56 10.60 36.27
C SER A 5 5.69 11.90 35.48
N PRO A 6 6.79 12.13 34.73
CA PRO A 6 6.92 13.35 33.95
C PRO A 6 5.74 13.41 32.98
N ARG A 7 4.79 14.30 33.26
CA ARG A 7 3.67 14.53 32.36
C ARG A 7 4.26 15.24 31.17
N ILE A 8 4.40 14.52 30.06
CA ILE A 8 4.72 15.12 28.76
C ILE A 8 3.78 16.32 28.59
N ARG A 9 4.38 17.50 28.65
CA ARG A 9 3.69 18.78 28.65
C ARG A 9 3.51 19.27 27.23
N VAL A 10 4.55 19.13 26.42
CA VAL A 10 4.59 19.59 25.03
C VAL A 10 4.70 18.36 24.13
N LYS A 11 3.80 18.24 23.16
CA LYS A 11 3.94 17.26 22.07
C LYS A 11 3.98 17.98 20.76
N VAL A 12 4.97 17.64 19.94
CA VAL A 12 5.20 18.26 18.63
C VAL A 12 5.13 17.18 17.57
N TRP A 13 4.34 17.42 16.54
CA TRP A 13 4.32 16.57 15.36
C TRP A 13 4.81 17.33 14.14
N PHE A 14 5.82 16.76 13.48
CA PHE A 14 6.40 17.26 12.25
C PHE A 14 6.20 16.34 11.06
N LEU A 15 6.02 15.02 11.25
CA LEU A 15 5.91 14.04 10.17
C LEU A 15 4.50 14.07 9.57
N GLY A 16 4.26 15.05 8.70
CA GLY A 16 2.97 15.37 8.09
C GLY A 16 2.55 16.81 8.42
N PRO A 17 1.24 17.08 8.55
CA PRO A 17 0.76 18.39 9.01
C PRO A 17 1.31 18.73 10.41
N PHE A 18 1.70 19.98 10.60
CA PHE A 18 2.27 20.41 11.86
C PHE A 18 1.19 20.43 12.95
N ALA A 19 1.46 19.78 14.07
CA ALA A 19 0.60 19.87 15.24
C ALA A 19 1.42 20.15 16.51
N LEU A 20 0.79 20.87 17.43
CA LEU A 20 1.35 21.18 18.74
C LEU A 20 0.29 20.98 19.79
N GLU A 21 0.62 20.23 20.83
CA GLU A 21 -0.20 20.08 22.03
C GLU A 21 0.60 20.58 23.23
N VAL A 22 -0.04 21.39 24.08
CA VAL A 22 0.53 21.89 25.34
C VAL A 22 -0.46 21.59 26.47
N ASN A 23 -0.01 20.90 27.52
CA ASN A 23 -0.86 20.45 28.64
C ASN A 23 -2.12 19.69 28.16
N ALA A 24 -1.96 18.75 27.21
CA ALA A 24 -3.05 17.99 26.60
C ALA A 24 -4.10 18.82 25.85
N LYS A 25 -3.73 20.02 25.39
CA LYS A 25 -4.59 20.89 24.58
C LYS A 25 -3.90 21.26 23.28
N GLU A 26 -4.61 21.08 22.18
CA GLU A 26 -4.14 21.52 20.86
C GLU A 26 -3.92 23.03 20.84
N VAL A 27 -2.77 23.43 20.29
CA VAL A 27 -2.42 24.82 20.03
C VAL A 27 -2.51 25.05 18.52
N PRO A 28 -3.61 25.61 18.01
CA PRO A 28 -3.75 25.84 16.58
C PRO A 28 -2.72 26.87 16.10
N VAL A 29 -2.30 26.76 14.84
CA VAL A 29 -1.37 27.71 14.20
C VAL A 29 -1.86 29.16 14.33
N SER A 30 -3.18 29.40 14.33
CA SER A 30 -3.79 30.73 14.50
C SER A 30 -3.54 31.37 15.87
N GLN A 31 -3.20 30.58 16.90
CA GLN A 31 -2.85 31.11 18.22
C GLN A 31 -1.44 31.75 18.23
N TRP A 32 -0.62 31.45 17.23
CA TRP A 32 0.69 32.07 17.08
C TRP A 32 0.55 33.49 16.54
N LYS A 33 0.91 34.47 17.38
CA LYS A 33 0.86 35.90 17.02
C LYS A 33 1.91 36.33 15.99
N SER A 34 2.82 35.42 15.62
CA SER A 34 3.91 35.69 14.69
C SER A 34 4.32 34.41 13.96
N LYS A 35 4.33 34.44 12.63
CA LYS A 35 4.89 33.35 11.79
C LYS A 35 6.38 33.13 12.08
N LYS A 36 7.13 34.19 12.39
CA LYS A 36 8.55 34.09 12.76
C LYS A 36 8.75 33.40 14.11
N ALA A 37 7.88 33.65 15.08
CA ALA A 37 7.92 32.93 16.37
C ALA A 37 7.61 31.44 16.20
N LEU A 38 6.61 31.10 15.36
CA LEU A 38 6.30 29.72 15.02
C LEU A 38 7.48 29.02 14.31
N ASN A 39 8.09 29.68 13.33
CA ASN A 39 9.24 29.13 12.61
C ASN A 39 10.46 28.97 13.52
N LEU A 40 10.71 29.91 14.43
CA LEU A 40 11.73 29.78 15.48
C LEU A 40 11.50 28.53 16.32
N PHE A 41 10.25 28.32 16.78
CA PHE A 41 9.91 27.13 17.56
C PHE A 41 10.11 25.86 16.75
N ARG A 42 9.58 25.79 15.52
CA ARG A 42 9.72 24.63 14.63
C ARG A 42 11.20 24.27 14.40
N TYR A 43 12.04 25.26 14.14
CA TYR A 43 13.47 25.07 13.89
C TYR A 43 14.22 24.56 15.12
N LEU A 44 13.94 25.11 16.30
CA LEU A 44 14.56 24.67 17.56
C LEU A 44 14.04 23.30 18.01
N ALA A 45 12.74 23.03 17.81
CA ALA A 45 12.13 21.76 18.17
C ALA A 45 12.58 20.61 17.27
N SER A 46 12.89 20.85 15.99
CA SER A 46 13.50 19.84 15.12
C SER A 46 14.97 19.57 15.43
N ARG A 47 15.59 20.37 16.31
CA ARG A 47 17.01 20.30 16.72
C ARG A 47 17.11 20.29 18.24
N ARG A 48 16.20 19.55 18.88
CA ARG A 48 16.04 19.62 20.33
C ARG A 48 17.29 19.13 21.06
N GLY A 49 17.77 19.94 21.99
CA GLY A 49 19.03 19.77 22.70
C GLY A 49 20.24 20.45 22.04
N GLU A 50 20.10 20.95 20.81
CA GLU A 50 21.17 21.69 20.13
C GLU A 50 21.15 23.18 20.52
N LYS A 51 22.35 23.72 20.81
CA LYS A 51 22.54 25.14 21.11
C LYS A 51 22.74 25.91 19.81
N VAL A 52 21.74 26.66 19.40
CA VAL A 52 21.76 27.43 18.16
C VAL A 52 22.18 28.88 18.41
N PRO A 53 23.22 29.40 17.74
CA PRO A 53 23.61 30.80 17.83
C PRO A 53 22.53 31.77 17.33
N LYS A 54 22.44 32.94 17.98
CA LYS A 54 21.49 34.00 17.59
C LYS A 54 21.64 34.43 16.13
N ASP A 55 22.85 34.44 15.60
CA ASP A 55 23.12 34.89 14.22
C ASP A 55 22.51 33.91 13.20
N VAL A 56 22.56 32.60 13.48
CA VAL A 56 21.89 31.57 12.66
C VAL A 56 20.37 31.75 12.69
N LEU A 57 19.81 32.03 13.87
CA LEU A 57 18.37 32.27 14.01
C LEU A 57 17.93 33.56 13.33
N ASN A 58 18.76 34.61 13.37
CA ASN A 58 18.48 35.86 12.70
C ASN A 58 18.50 35.69 11.18
N GLU A 59 19.52 35.02 10.62
CA GLU A 59 19.60 34.70 9.19
C GLU A 59 18.39 33.87 8.74
N LEU A 60 18.02 32.84 9.52
CA LEU A 60 16.85 32.00 9.25
C LEU A 60 15.54 32.80 9.21
N LEU A 61 15.37 33.73 10.16
CA LEU A 61 14.12 34.45 10.35
C LEU A 61 14.05 35.74 9.53
N TRP A 62 15.17 36.37 9.20
CA TRP A 62 15.25 37.65 8.49
C TRP A 62 16.47 37.68 7.55
N PRO A 63 16.50 36.83 6.51
CA PRO A 63 17.65 36.70 5.61
C PRO A 63 17.99 37.99 4.86
N ASP A 64 17.00 38.86 4.63
CA ASP A 64 17.15 40.10 3.87
C ASP A 64 17.35 41.34 4.76
N THR A 65 17.71 41.18 6.04
CA THR A 65 17.82 42.29 7.00
C THR A 65 19.20 42.33 7.63
N ASP A 66 19.80 43.52 7.67
CA ASP A 66 21.06 43.74 8.38
C ASP A 66 20.93 43.35 9.86
N LEU A 67 21.96 42.68 10.38
CA LEU A 67 22.04 42.28 11.79
C LEU A 67 22.30 43.51 12.67
N ASP A 68 21.22 44.18 13.07
CA ASP A 68 21.24 45.36 13.94
C ASP A 68 20.54 45.12 15.31
N ALA A 69 20.50 46.14 16.15
CA ALA A 69 19.84 46.09 17.45
C ALA A 69 18.32 45.86 17.36
N SER A 70 17.69 46.20 16.23
CA SER A 70 16.26 45.97 15.98
C SER A 70 15.99 44.49 15.75
N THR A 71 16.84 43.82 14.96
CA THR A 71 16.76 42.37 14.71
C THR A 71 16.95 41.55 16.00
N GLU A 72 17.86 41.96 16.88
CA GLU A 72 18.03 41.32 18.20
C GLU A 72 16.78 41.45 19.10
N GLN A 73 16.17 42.63 19.13
CA GLN A 73 14.92 42.86 19.86
C GLN A 73 13.76 42.03 19.28
N ASN A 74 13.72 41.86 17.96
CA ASN A 74 12.73 41.02 17.28
C ASN A 74 12.89 39.55 17.65
N LEU A 75 14.12 39.04 17.73
CA LEU A 75 14.39 37.67 18.18
C LEU A 75 13.94 37.45 19.62
N HIS A 76 14.26 38.37 20.54
CA HIS A 76 13.78 38.31 21.93
C HIS A 76 12.25 38.31 22.01
N THR A 77 11.58 39.08 21.14
CA THR A 77 10.12 39.11 21.04
C THR A 77 9.57 37.77 20.55
N CYS A 78 10.20 37.15 19.54
CA CYS A 78 9.82 35.82 19.07
C CYS A 78 9.97 34.78 20.18
N VAL A 79 11.10 34.78 20.90
CA VAL A 79 11.37 33.88 22.03
C VAL A 79 10.33 34.08 23.14
N TYR A 80 9.95 35.32 23.44
CA TYR A 80 8.88 35.61 24.39
C TYR A 80 7.55 34.98 23.95
N PHE A 81 7.15 35.12 22.68
CA PHE A 81 5.93 34.50 22.17
C PHE A 81 5.98 32.97 22.21
N VAL A 82 7.12 32.36 21.84
CA VAL A 82 7.30 30.90 21.96
C VAL A 82 7.09 30.45 23.40
N ARG A 83 7.76 31.08 24.37
CA ARG A 83 7.62 30.75 25.80
C ARG A 83 6.18 30.89 26.29
N ARG A 84 5.44 31.91 25.86
CA ARG A 84 4.03 32.08 26.22
C ARG A 84 3.12 30.97 25.69
N ILE A 85 3.50 30.32 24.59
CA ILE A 85 2.76 29.21 23.99
C ILE A 85 3.11 27.89 24.67
N ILE A 86 4.41 27.54 24.74
CA ILE A 86 4.85 26.22 25.22
C ILE A 86 4.93 26.14 26.75
N ASP A 87 4.96 27.28 27.42
CA ASP A 87 5.06 27.41 28.87
C ASP A 87 4.03 28.44 29.39
N PRO A 88 2.72 28.18 29.25
CA PRO A 88 1.67 29.17 29.55
C PRO A 88 1.64 29.62 31.02
N ASP A 89 2.05 28.73 31.92
CA ASP A 89 2.11 28.92 33.36
C ASP A 89 3.38 29.67 33.83
N LEU A 90 4.29 29.98 32.90
CA LEU A 90 5.52 30.69 33.19
C LEU A 90 5.21 32.06 33.76
N LYS A 91 5.60 32.27 35.03
CA LYS A 91 5.48 33.57 35.70
C LYS A 91 6.31 34.61 34.94
N ARG A 92 5.83 35.86 34.97
CA ARG A 92 6.55 36.99 34.36
C ARG A 92 7.98 37.05 34.94
N TYR A 93 8.98 37.11 34.05
CA TYR A 93 10.42 37.12 34.38
C TYR A 93 11.01 35.78 34.90
N ALA A 94 10.24 34.70 34.98
CA ALA A 94 10.80 33.39 35.26
C ALA A 94 11.58 32.86 34.05
N LYS A 95 12.62 32.07 34.32
CA LYS A 95 13.35 31.34 33.28
C LYS A 95 12.52 30.14 32.86
N SER A 96 12.36 29.93 31.56
CA SER A 96 11.77 28.70 31.03
C SER A 96 12.85 27.61 31.04
N ASN A 97 12.48 26.42 31.54
CA ASN A 97 13.34 25.23 31.48
C ASN A 97 13.25 24.53 30.12
N LEU A 98 12.23 24.86 29.30
CA LEU A 98 12.03 24.30 27.96
C LEU A 98 12.81 25.08 26.91
N LEU A 99 12.66 26.40 26.85
CA LEU A 99 13.38 27.26 25.90
C LEU A 99 14.38 28.16 26.63
N THR A 100 15.65 27.75 26.62
CA THR A 100 16.74 28.45 27.31
C THR A 100 17.46 29.42 26.37
N CYS A 101 18.10 30.42 26.97
CA CYS A 101 18.98 31.36 26.27
C CYS A 101 20.16 31.69 27.19
N SER A 102 21.38 31.38 26.77
CA SER A 102 22.60 31.67 27.53
C SER A 102 23.74 32.01 26.59
N GLY A 103 24.37 33.18 26.78
CA GLY A 103 25.52 33.60 25.95
C GLY A 103 25.20 33.76 24.46
N GLY A 104 23.97 34.16 24.11
CA GLY A 104 23.54 34.27 22.71
C GLY A 104 23.22 32.94 22.02
N LEU A 105 23.22 31.83 22.77
CA LEU A 105 22.80 30.52 22.30
C LEU A 105 21.38 30.22 22.79
N TYR A 106 20.53 29.75 21.88
CA TYR A 106 19.15 29.37 22.14
C TYR A 106 18.99 27.86 21.97
N CYS A 107 18.25 27.22 22.87
CA CYS A 107 18.05 25.78 22.87
C CYS A 107 16.61 25.47 23.29
N LEU A 108 15.93 24.60 22.55
CA LEU A 108 14.82 23.86 23.11
C LEU A 108 15.41 22.63 23.81
N GLU A 109 15.36 22.59 25.14
CA GLU A 109 16.03 21.57 25.93
C GLU A 109 15.39 20.19 25.74
N ARG A 110 16.23 19.16 25.69
CA ARG A 110 15.81 17.76 25.65
C ARG A 110 15.41 17.32 27.06
N THR A 111 14.14 17.50 27.39
CA THR A 111 13.55 17.16 28.69
C THR A 111 12.38 16.19 28.51
N ASP A 112 12.06 15.43 29.56
CA ASP A 112 10.92 14.50 29.57
C ASP A 112 9.55 15.21 29.53
N GLU A 113 9.54 16.55 29.66
CA GLU A 113 8.35 17.37 29.52
C GLU A 113 7.97 17.62 28.05
N CYS A 114 8.83 17.28 27.10
CA CYS A 114 8.59 17.51 25.68
C CYS A 114 8.75 16.21 24.90
N TRP A 115 7.90 15.97 23.93
CA TRP A 115 7.93 14.84 23.03
C TRP A 115 7.84 15.34 21.59
N VAL A 116 8.62 14.74 20.70
CA VAL A 116 8.69 15.11 19.28
C VAL A 116 8.62 13.82 18.47
N ASP A 117 7.66 13.75 17.54
CA ASP A 117 7.40 12.55 16.75
C ASP A 117 8.61 12.07 15.93
N THR A 118 9.46 13.00 15.45
CA THR A 118 10.68 12.64 14.70
C THR A 118 11.69 11.88 15.54
N GLU A 119 11.81 12.20 16.83
CA GLU A 119 12.74 11.50 17.73
C GLU A 119 12.23 10.09 18.03
N GLU A 120 10.94 9.93 18.33
CA GLU A 120 10.36 8.60 18.53
C GLU A 120 10.39 7.77 17.24
N PHE A 121 10.16 8.39 16.08
CA PHE A 121 10.28 7.77 14.78
C PHE A 121 11.67 7.17 14.55
N GLU A 122 12.72 7.97 14.82
CA GLU A 122 14.13 7.56 14.69
C GLU A 122 14.51 6.46 15.69
N GLU A 123 14.05 6.58 16.94
CA GLU A 123 14.28 5.59 18.00
C GLU A 123 13.66 4.24 17.63
N LEU A 124 12.38 4.23 17.25
CA LEU A 124 11.66 3.03 16.84
C LEU A 124 12.26 2.41 15.57
N TYR A 125 12.62 3.23 14.58
CA TYR A 125 13.30 2.74 13.38
C TYR A 125 14.64 2.09 13.73
N THR A 126 15.46 2.76 14.54
CA THR A 126 16.78 2.26 14.93
C THR A 126 16.67 0.97 15.75
N GLU A 127 15.68 0.88 16.63
CA GLU A 127 15.41 -0.33 17.40
C GLU A 127 14.95 -1.47 16.48
N GLY A 128 14.04 -1.19 15.53
CA GLY A 128 13.65 -2.14 14.49
C GLY A 128 14.85 -2.73 13.77
N ARG A 129 15.77 -1.87 13.27
CA ARG A 129 17.00 -2.28 12.57
C ARG A 129 17.91 -3.16 13.43
N LYS A 130 18.04 -2.89 14.73
CA LYS A 130 18.85 -3.72 15.64
C LYS A 130 18.23 -5.11 15.85
N LEU A 131 16.90 -5.16 15.93
CA LEU A 131 16.16 -6.36 16.28
C LEU A 131 15.90 -7.29 15.08
N GLU A 132 16.04 -6.82 13.83
CA GLU A 132 15.75 -7.60 12.59
C GLU A 132 16.24 -9.05 12.62
N LYS A 133 17.44 -9.28 13.16
CA LYS A 133 18.08 -10.60 13.21
C LYS A 133 18.04 -11.27 14.58
N ILE A 134 17.67 -10.53 15.63
CA ILE A 134 17.71 -10.98 17.02
C ILE A 134 16.31 -11.38 17.48
N ASP A 135 15.34 -10.49 17.27
CA ASP A 135 13.93 -10.68 17.56
C ASP A 135 13.08 -10.06 16.44
N PRO A 136 12.83 -10.81 15.35
CA PRO A 136 12.05 -10.34 14.22
C PRO A 136 10.64 -9.87 14.59
N ALA A 137 10.02 -10.47 15.61
CA ALA A 137 8.68 -10.09 16.05
C ALA A 137 8.69 -8.70 16.71
N ALA A 138 9.67 -8.45 17.58
CA ALA A 138 9.87 -7.12 18.16
C ALA A 138 10.29 -6.09 17.10
N ALA A 139 11.12 -6.48 16.12
CA ALA A 139 11.48 -5.61 14.99
C ALA A 139 10.25 -5.17 14.18
N ILE A 140 9.34 -6.10 13.87
CA ILE A 140 8.05 -5.80 13.21
C ILE A 140 7.26 -4.76 14.01
N ALA A 141 7.16 -4.93 15.33
CA ALA A 141 6.43 -4.00 16.20
C ALA A 141 7.07 -2.59 16.17
N SER A 142 8.40 -2.51 16.28
CA SER A 142 9.15 -1.25 16.23
C SER A 142 8.99 -0.53 14.89
N PHE A 143 9.13 -1.25 13.76
CA PHE A 143 8.90 -0.63 12.45
C PHE A 143 7.47 -0.16 12.26
N ARG A 144 6.45 -0.94 12.69
CA ARG A 144 5.05 -0.48 12.62
C ARG A 144 4.85 0.82 13.39
N GLY A 145 5.33 0.89 14.63
CA GLY A 145 5.21 2.10 15.45
C GLY A 145 5.87 3.31 14.78
N SER A 146 7.06 3.12 14.20
CA SER A 146 7.75 4.17 13.43
C SER A 146 6.91 4.62 12.23
N LEU A 147 6.44 3.71 11.39
CA LEU A 147 5.66 4.06 10.20
C LEU A 147 4.30 4.70 10.52
N GLU A 148 3.68 4.39 11.67
CA GLU A 148 2.45 5.02 12.14
C GLU A 148 2.62 6.52 12.46
N LEU A 149 3.81 6.92 12.91
CA LEU A 149 4.14 8.33 13.14
C LEU A 149 4.31 9.11 11.83
N TYR A 150 4.69 8.45 10.74
CA TYR A 150 4.89 9.09 9.43
C TYR A 150 3.56 9.35 8.70
N ARG A 151 2.92 10.48 8.99
CA ARG A 151 1.63 10.85 8.37
C ARG A 151 1.82 11.59 7.04
N GLY A 152 3.02 12.08 6.75
CA GLY A 152 3.43 12.72 5.52
C GLY A 152 4.83 13.30 5.66
N ASP A 153 5.27 14.03 4.65
CA ASP A 153 6.59 14.67 4.68
C ASP A 153 6.70 15.67 5.84
N PHE A 154 7.94 15.83 6.33
CA PHE A 154 8.27 16.77 7.40
C PHE A 154 7.77 18.19 7.05
N LEU A 155 6.89 18.75 7.90
CA LEU A 155 6.24 20.05 7.70
C LEU A 155 5.64 20.20 6.29
N VAL A 156 4.76 19.27 5.91
CA VAL A 156 4.17 19.21 4.54
C VAL A 156 3.48 20.51 4.10
N GLU A 157 2.97 21.30 5.05
CA GLU A 157 2.23 22.54 4.78
C GLU A 157 3.11 23.74 4.41
N GLU A 158 4.44 23.64 4.61
CA GLU A 158 5.38 24.74 4.35
C GLU A 158 6.45 24.34 3.33
N PRO A 159 6.07 24.02 2.07
CA PRO A 159 6.96 23.43 1.07
C PRO A 159 8.22 24.27 0.78
N TYR A 160 8.14 25.59 0.98
CA TYR A 160 9.18 26.57 0.64
C TYR A 160 10.08 26.97 1.83
N LEU A 161 10.08 26.24 2.94
CA LEU A 161 11.04 26.48 4.02
C LEU A 161 12.34 25.73 3.73
N ASP A 162 13.38 26.44 3.27
CA ASP A 162 14.63 25.85 2.77
C ASP A 162 15.31 24.90 3.76
N TRP A 163 15.36 25.26 5.05
CA TRP A 163 15.97 24.42 6.09
C TRP A 163 15.28 23.07 6.29
N THR A 164 14.07 22.88 5.75
CA THR A 164 13.29 21.64 5.85
C THR A 164 13.58 20.65 4.73
N ILE A 165 14.24 21.08 3.65
CA ILE A 165 14.47 20.24 2.45
C ILE A 165 15.24 18.97 2.81
N GLU A 166 16.37 19.11 3.51
CA GLU A 166 17.20 17.98 3.94
C GLU A 166 16.47 17.06 4.92
N LEU A 167 15.68 17.63 5.85
CA LEU A 167 14.92 16.85 6.81
C LEU A 167 13.80 16.03 6.14
N ARG A 168 13.11 16.61 5.14
CA ARG A 168 12.09 15.88 4.37
C ARG A 168 12.69 14.67 3.67
N GLU A 169 13.82 14.87 3.00
CA GLU A 169 14.48 13.78 2.30
C GLU A 169 14.98 12.71 3.29
N TYR A 170 15.61 13.14 4.38
CA TYR A 170 16.08 12.25 5.44
C TYR A 170 14.96 11.35 5.99
N TYR A 171 13.84 11.94 6.43
CA TYR A 171 12.72 11.16 6.98
C TYR A 171 11.99 10.34 5.92
N ARG A 172 11.92 10.82 4.67
CA ARG A 172 11.34 10.05 3.57
C ARG A 172 12.17 8.80 3.29
N GLU A 173 13.48 8.91 3.17
CA GLU A 173 14.37 7.75 2.95
C GLU A 173 14.27 6.73 4.09
N MET A 174 14.27 7.19 5.34
CA MET A 174 14.06 6.31 6.50
C MET A 174 12.70 5.62 6.47
N PHE A 175 11.63 6.34 6.09
CA PHE A 175 10.29 5.77 5.97
C PHE A 175 10.22 4.70 4.88
N ILE A 176 10.85 4.93 3.71
CA ILE A 176 10.85 3.96 2.63
C ILE A 176 11.68 2.72 3.01
N ASP A 177 12.88 2.88 3.57
CA ASP A 177 13.67 1.73 4.07
C ASP A 177 12.89 0.97 5.14
N GLY A 178 12.32 1.65 6.14
CA GLY A 178 11.50 1.01 7.18
C GLY A 178 10.29 0.26 6.61
N THR A 179 9.65 0.80 5.58
CA THR A 179 8.54 0.14 4.85
C THR A 179 9.01 -1.15 4.18
N LEU A 180 10.15 -1.12 3.50
CA LEU A 180 10.73 -2.30 2.84
C LEU A 180 11.14 -3.36 3.86
N ARG A 181 11.80 -2.98 4.96
CA ARG A 181 12.18 -3.89 6.05
C ARG A 181 10.99 -4.54 6.71
N LEU A 182 9.97 -3.75 7.03
CA LEU A 182 8.73 -4.28 7.59
C LEU A 182 8.08 -5.29 6.63
N ALA A 183 7.95 -4.94 5.34
CA ALA A 183 7.36 -5.84 4.36
C ALA A 183 8.17 -7.14 4.20
N GLU A 184 9.50 -7.06 4.21
CA GLU A 184 10.40 -8.21 4.15
C GLU A 184 10.22 -9.14 5.36
N LEU A 185 10.19 -8.59 6.57
CA LEU A 185 9.97 -9.36 7.80
C LEU A 185 8.58 -10.00 7.82
N LEU A 186 7.55 -9.29 7.36
CA LEU A 186 6.20 -9.84 7.27
C LEU A 186 6.11 -11.01 6.30
N ALA A 187 6.71 -10.86 5.11
CA ALA A 187 6.72 -11.90 4.10
C ALA A 187 7.56 -13.12 4.51
N SER A 188 8.76 -12.91 5.03
CA SER A 188 9.73 -13.99 5.26
C SER A 188 9.62 -14.67 6.63
N TYR A 189 9.25 -13.93 7.67
CA TYR A 189 9.20 -14.43 9.04
C TYR A 189 7.76 -14.69 9.52
N ALA A 190 6.85 -13.74 9.26
CA ALA A 190 5.45 -13.89 9.68
C ALA A 190 4.60 -14.70 8.69
N ASP A 191 5.13 -15.02 7.50
CA ASP A 191 4.41 -15.66 6.39
C ASP A 191 3.11 -14.92 5.99
N ASP A 192 3.11 -13.59 6.19
CA ASP A 192 1.96 -12.73 5.91
C ASP A 192 2.22 -11.86 4.67
N LEU A 193 2.19 -12.53 3.51
CA LEU A 193 2.31 -11.87 2.20
C LEU A 193 1.20 -10.83 1.97
N GLY A 194 0.00 -11.06 2.52
CA GLY A 194 -1.13 -10.14 2.38
C GLY A 194 -0.84 -8.77 3.01
N GLU A 195 -0.29 -8.79 4.21
CA GLU A 195 0.11 -7.60 4.92
C GLU A 195 1.36 -6.95 4.30
N ALA A 196 2.36 -7.72 3.87
CA ALA A 196 3.52 -7.19 3.15
C ALA A 196 3.11 -6.41 1.89
N ILE A 197 2.20 -6.97 1.08
CA ILE A 197 1.59 -6.30 -0.08
C ILE A 197 0.88 -5.01 0.34
N ARG A 198 0.12 -5.03 1.44
CA ARG A 198 -0.60 -3.86 1.95
C ARG A 198 0.38 -2.74 2.32
N ILE A 199 1.45 -3.05 3.05
CA ILE A 199 2.49 -2.12 3.49
C ILE A 199 3.20 -1.47 2.29
N CYS A 200 3.66 -2.25 1.31
CA CYS A 200 4.28 -1.69 0.09
C CYS A 200 3.32 -0.75 -0.66
N ARG A 201 2.02 -1.09 -0.76
CA ARG A 201 1.01 -0.21 -1.35
C ARG A 201 0.81 1.09 -0.55
N GLN A 202 1.00 1.07 0.78
CA GLN A 202 0.95 2.31 1.55
C GLN A 202 2.18 3.17 1.27
N GLY A 203 3.37 2.57 1.19
CA GLY A 203 4.60 3.23 0.80
C GLY A 203 4.48 3.95 -0.55
N LEU A 204 3.99 3.24 -1.58
CA LEU A 204 3.79 3.81 -2.92
C LEU A 204 2.75 4.94 -2.99
N ARG A 205 1.82 5.01 -2.03
CA ARG A 205 0.91 6.17 -1.93
C ARG A 205 1.59 7.41 -1.35
N LYS A 206 2.68 7.23 -0.59
CA LYS A 206 3.49 8.32 -0.03
C LYS A 206 4.56 8.76 -1.03
N ASP A 207 5.21 7.80 -1.69
CA ASP A 207 6.18 8.07 -2.75
C ASP A 207 5.92 7.14 -3.97
N PRO A 208 5.21 7.65 -4.99
CA PRO A 208 4.86 6.88 -6.18
C PRO A 208 6.03 6.55 -7.11
N TYR A 209 7.21 7.13 -6.89
CA TYR A 209 8.36 7.03 -7.79
C TYR A 209 9.43 6.03 -7.30
N ARG A 210 9.17 5.36 -6.17
CA ARG A 210 10.11 4.40 -5.55
C ARG A 210 10.11 3.04 -6.23
N GLU A 211 11.12 2.80 -7.06
CA GLU A 211 11.29 1.54 -7.81
C GLU A 211 11.41 0.32 -6.89
N ASP A 212 12.14 0.43 -5.79
CA ASP A 212 12.34 -0.63 -4.81
C ASP A 212 11.02 -1.11 -4.16
N LEU A 213 10.10 -0.18 -3.87
CA LEU A 213 8.76 -0.53 -3.41
C LEU A 213 7.92 -1.25 -4.50
N TYR A 214 8.05 -0.86 -5.77
CA TYR A 214 7.41 -1.61 -6.85
C TYR A 214 8.00 -3.02 -6.99
N HIS A 215 9.32 -3.16 -6.91
CA HIS A 215 9.99 -4.46 -6.97
C HIS A 215 9.50 -5.38 -5.86
N ALA A 216 9.46 -4.88 -4.62
CA ALA A 216 8.96 -5.64 -3.47
C ALA A 216 7.49 -6.02 -3.64
N LEU A 217 6.62 -5.05 -3.98
CA LEU A 217 5.19 -5.29 -4.19
C LEU A 217 4.92 -6.34 -5.27
N ILE A 218 5.56 -6.20 -6.43
CA ILE A 218 5.40 -7.13 -7.54
C ILE A 218 5.95 -8.52 -7.15
N GLY A 219 7.09 -8.57 -6.46
CA GLY A 219 7.66 -9.79 -5.89
C GLY A 219 6.66 -10.52 -4.98
N TYR A 220 6.12 -9.84 -3.98
CA TYR A 220 5.16 -10.44 -3.05
C TYR A 220 3.83 -10.83 -3.73
N LEU A 221 3.39 -10.10 -4.76
CA LEU A 221 2.22 -10.49 -5.55
C LEU A 221 2.49 -11.79 -6.33
N ILE A 222 3.69 -11.96 -6.89
CA ILE A 222 4.11 -13.20 -7.55
C ILE A 222 4.15 -14.35 -6.53
N ASP A 223 4.77 -14.12 -5.37
CA ASP A 223 4.93 -15.13 -4.32
C ASP A 223 3.56 -15.57 -3.75
N ALA A 224 2.59 -14.64 -3.71
CA ALA A 224 1.20 -14.92 -3.34
C ALA A 224 0.36 -15.53 -4.49
N GLY A 225 0.93 -15.82 -5.65
CA GLY A 225 0.22 -16.35 -6.83
C GLY A 225 -0.71 -15.36 -7.54
N ARG A 226 -0.66 -14.08 -7.18
CA ARG A 226 -1.52 -13.00 -7.70
C ARG A 226 -0.95 -12.39 -8.99
N TYR A 227 -0.66 -13.23 -9.98
CA TYR A 227 0.06 -12.86 -11.20
C TYR A 227 -0.62 -11.77 -12.04
N THR A 228 -1.96 -11.74 -12.07
CA THR A 228 -2.70 -10.73 -12.82
C THR A 228 -2.50 -9.34 -12.20
N GLU A 229 -2.57 -9.25 -10.87
CA GLU A 229 -2.27 -8.00 -10.16
C GLU A 229 -0.80 -7.61 -10.29
N ALA A 230 0.12 -8.57 -10.22
CA ALA A 230 1.54 -8.33 -10.45
C ALA A 230 1.79 -7.74 -11.85
N ALA A 231 1.14 -8.27 -12.89
CA ALA A 231 1.21 -7.75 -14.25
C ALA A 231 0.66 -6.32 -14.35
N THR A 232 -0.50 -6.06 -13.74
CA THR A 232 -1.09 -4.71 -13.70
C THR A 232 -0.16 -3.70 -13.02
N GLN A 233 0.44 -4.07 -11.88
CA GLN A 233 1.39 -3.19 -11.17
C GLN A 233 2.65 -2.94 -12.01
N TYR A 234 3.20 -3.97 -12.65
CA TYR A 234 4.35 -3.82 -13.54
C TYR A 234 4.05 -2.87 -14.70
N THR A 235 2.90 -3.02 -15.37
CA THR A 235 2.51 -2.14 -16.48
C THR A 235 2.34 -0.69 -16.02
N ALA A 236 1.73 -0.46 -14.85
CA ALA A 236 1.58 0.87 -14.29
C ALA A 236 2.94 1.51 -13.97
N TYR A 237 3.85 0.75 -13.33
CA TYR A 237 5.22 1.18 -13.07
C TYR A 237 5.99 1.49 -14.35
N ALA A 238 5.95 0.59 -15.34
CA ALA A 238 6.67 0.80 -16.60
C ALA A 238 6.18 2.03 -17.37
N LYS A 239 4.86 2.26 -17.35
CA LYS A 239 4.25 3.46 -17.92
C LYS A 239 4.73 4.72 -17.18
N MET A 240 4.72 4.71 -15.85
CA MET A 240 5.17 5.83 -15.03
C MET A 240 6.66 6.17 -15.29
N MET A 241 7.54 5.17 -15.34
CA MET A 241 8.97 5.40 -15.63
C MET A 241 9.18 6.06 -17.00
N HIS A 242 8.41 5.62 -17.99
CA HIS A 242 8.49 6.18 -19.33
C HIS A 242 7.91 7.60 -19.41
N ASP A 243 6.70 7.80 -18.89
CA ASP A 243 5.96 9.06 -19.00
C ASP A 243 6.63 10.20 -18.20
N GLU A 244 7.20 9.90 -17.02
CA GLU A 244 7.77 10.91 -16.11
C GLU A 244 9.28 11.10 -16.27
N PHE A 245 10.02 10.02 -16.55
CA PHE A 245 11.49 10.05 -16.61
C PHE A 245 12.08 9.73 -17.99
N GLY A 246 11.26 9.28 -18.95
CA GLY A 246 11.76 8.84 -20.26
C GLY A 246 12.66 7.60 -20.18
N LEU A 247 12.55 6.83 -19.09
CA LEU A 247 13.39 5.66 -18.83
C LEU A 247 12.59 4.36 -19.01
N ASP A 248 13.29 3.32 -19.44
CA ASP A 248 12.76 1.96 -19.42
C ASP A 248 12.87 1.34 -18.02
N PRO A 249 11.99 0.37 -17.67
CA PRO A 249 12.11 -0.42 -16.46
C PRO A 249 13.50 -1.01 -16.24
N SER A 250 13.94 -1.01 -14.97
CA SER A 250 15.21 -1.59 -14.53
C SER A 250 15.35 -3.08 -14.90
N ARG A 251 16.58 -3.61 -14.78
CA ARG A 251 16.84 -5.03 -15.05
C ARG A 251 16.09 -5.92 -14.05
N GLU A 252 16.02 -5.49 -12.81
CA GLU A 252 15.32 -6.11 -11.70
C GLU A 252 13.81 -6.18 -12.01
N ALA A 253 13.22 -5.07 -12.46
CA ALA A 253 11.83 -5.04 -12.89
C ALA A 253 11.57 -6.00 -14.06
N ARG A 254 12.44 -6.03 -15.07
CA ARG A 254 12.31 -6.96 -16.20
C ARG A 254 12.40 -8.43 -15.77
N ALA A 255 13.23 -8.75 -14.79
CA ALA A 255 13.28 -10.11 -14.23
C ALA A 255 11.96 -10.49 -13.54
N LEU A 256 11.28 -9.54 -12.89
CA LEU A 256 9.95 -9.76 -12.32
C LEU A 256 8.90 -10.02 -13.41
N LEU A 257 8.96 -9.31 -14.55
CA LEU A 257 8.08 -9.59 -15.69
C LEU A 257 8.24 -11.03 -16.21
N GLU A 258 9.47 -11.52 -16.31
CA GLU A 258 9.72 -12.91 -16.69
C GLU A 258 9.15 -13.91 -15.67
N ARG A 259 9.26 -13.61 -14.37
CA ARG A 259 8.63 -14.39 -13.30
C ARG A 259 7.10 -14.38 -13.40
N ILE A 260 6.49 -13.24 -13.72
CA ILE A 260 5.05 -13.14 -13.98
C ILE A 260 4.66 -14.02 -15.17
N HIS A 261 5.43 -13.97 -16.25
CA HIS A 261 5.15 -14.78 -17.44
C HIS A 261 5.37 -16.27 -17.22
N SER A 262 6.31 -16.67 -16.37
CA SER A 262 6.62 -18.08 -16.09
C SER A 262 5.69 -18.67 -15.02
N GLY A 263 5.29 -17.91 -13.99
CA GLY A 263 4.31 -18.36 -13.00
C GLY A 263 2.85 -18.18 -13.43
N GLY A 264 2.54 -17.15 -14.22
CA GLY A 264 1.24 -16.98 -14.88
C GLY A 264 1.05 -17.89 -16.10
N ARG A 265 2.13 -18.53 -16.57
CA ARG A 265 2.04 -19.77 -17.34
C ARG A 265 1.90 -20.89 -16.32
N ILE A 266 0.66 -21.24 -15.98
CA ILE A 266 0.36 -22.45 -15.21
C ILE A 266 1.22 -23.60 -15.74
N ASP A 267 1.92 -24.22 -14.79
CA ASP A 267 2.91 -25.26 -14.93
C ASP A 267 2.44 -26.31 -15.96
N ALA A 268 3.04 -26.32 -17.14
CA ALA A 268 2.73 -27.29 -18.19
C ALA A 268 2.93 -28.74 -17.67
N HIS A 269 3.69 -28.91 -16.59
CA HIS A 269 3.90 -30.17 -15.91
C HIS A 269 2.75 -30.54 -14.94
N GLU A 270 2.07 -29.57 -14.31
CA GLU A 270 0.81 -29.80 -13.58
C GLU A 270 -0.38 -29.95 -14.53
N LEU A 271 -0.40 -29.22 -15.66
CA LEU A 271 -1.39 -29.41 -16.74
C LEU A 271 -1.30 -30.83 -17.34
N ALA A 272 -0.09 -31.39 -17.41
CA ALA A 272 0.14 -32.77 -17.86
C ALA A 272 -0.31 -33.82 -16.84
N LYS A 273 -0.34 -33.49 -15.54
CA LYS A 273 -0.87 -34.36 -14.47
C LYS A 273 -2.39 -34.26 -14.30
N SER A 274 -3.00 -33.16 -14.75
CA SER A 274 -4.44 -32.90 -14.70
C SER A 274 -5.20 -33.22 -15.99
N VAL A 275 -4.59 -33.93 -16.95
CA VAL A 275 -5.27 -34.37 -18.18
C VAL A 275 -6.50 -35.22 -17.83
N PRO A 276 -7.73 -34.74 -18.09
CA PRO A 276 -8.94 -35.46 -17.72
C PRO A 276 -9.16 -36.71 -18.58
N THR A 277 -9.84 -37.70 -18.01
CA THR A 277 -10.26 -38.90 -18.71
C THR A 277 -11.25 -38.52 -19.82
N ARG A 278 -10.94 -38.87 -21.08
CA ARG A 278 -11.80 -38.58 -22.23
C ARG A 278 -13.13 -39.34 -22.13
N SER A 279 -14.19 -38.67 -21.71
CA SER A 279 -15.58 -39.03 -22.02
C SER A 279 -16.04 -38.29 -23.28
N GLY A 280 -17.00 -38.84 -24.04
CA GLY A 280 -17.37 -38.36 -25.38
C GLY A 280 -17.93 -36.92 -25.53
N GLY A 281 -17.82 -36.05 -24.52
CA GLY A 281 -18.31 -34.67 -24.45
C GLY A 281 -17.22 -33.64 -24.11
N ALA A 282 -17.56 -32.58 -23.36
CA ALA A 282 -16.61 -31.55 -22.91
C ALA A 282 -15.55 -32.05 -21.92
N TYR A 283 -14.48 -31.29 -21.76
CA TYR A 283 -13.47 -31.58 -20.75
C TYR A 283 -13.97 -31.18 -19.36
N VAL A 284 -13.90 -32.10 -18.40
CA VAL A 284 -14.14 -31.80 -16.98
C VAL A 284 -12.78 -31.65 -16.31
N GLY A 285 -12.47 -30.45 -15.83
CA GLY A 285 -11.22 -30.16 -15.14
C GLY A 285 -11.44 -29.54 -13.77
N ASP A 286 -10.37 -29.42 -13.01
CA ASP A 286 -10.37 -28.59 -11.80
C ASP A 286 -10.43 -27.10 -12.15
N ARG A 287 -10.57 -26.27 -11.12
CA ARG A 287 -10.68 -24.81 -11.29
C ARG A 287 -9.43 -24.20 -11.92
N ALA A 288 -8.23 -24.69 -11.58
CA ALA A 288 -6.98 -24.18 -12.12
C ALA A 288 -6.88 -24.44 -13.63
N PHE A 289 -7.23 -25.66 -14.07
CA PHE A 289 -7.32 -26.01 -15.50
C PHE A 289 -8.33 -25.13 -16.23
N PHE A 290 -9.50 -24.91 -15.65
CA PHE A 290 -10.54 -24.08 -16.23
C PHE A 290 -10.09 -22.63 -16.42
N GLU A 291 -9.48 -22.04 -15.40
CA GLU A 291 -8.92 -20.68 -15.47
C GLU A 291 -7.82 -20.59 -16.53
N ALA A 292 -6.96 -21.60 -16.65
CA ALA A 292 -5.94 -21.69 -17.69
C ALA A 292 -6.56 -21.67 -19.11
N VAL A 293 -7.60 -22.47 -19.34
CA VAL A 293 -8.29 -22.54 -20.63
C VAL A 293 -8.98 -21.22 -20.94
N CYS A 294 -9.65 -20.61 -19.95
CA CYS A 294 -10.26 -19.29 -20.14
C CYS A 294 -9.23 -18.26 -20.60
N HIS A 295 -8.07 -18.17 -19.91
CA HIS A 295 -7.00 -17.27 -20.31
C HIS A 295 -6.43 -17.54 -21.70
N LEU A 296 -6.29 -18.82 -22.07
CA LEU A 296 -5.82 -19.20 -23.41
C LEU A 296 -6.81 -18.73 -24.48
N GLU A 297 -8.11 -18.98 -24.28
CA GLU A 297 -9.15 -18.60 -25.23
C GLU A 297 -9.34 -17.08 -25.29
N ALA A 298 -9.14 -16.36 -24.19
CA ALA A 298 -9.07 -14.89 -24.21
C ALA A 298 -7.95 -14.37 -25.12
N ARG A 299 -6.75 -14.97 -25.06
CA ARG A 299 -5.61 -14.60 -25.92
C ARG A 299 -5.84 -14.98 -27.38
N ARG A 300 -6.54 -16.10 -27.64
CA ARG A 300 -6.88 -16.55 -29.00
C ARG A 300 -7.95 -15.67 -29.65
N ARG A 301 -8.93 -15.19 -28.87
CA ARG A 301 -9.96 -14.24 -29.31
C ARG A 301 -9.37 -13.01 -29.99
N ASP A 302 -8.29 -12.46 -29.45
CA ASP A 302 -7.64 -11.26 -30.02
C ASP A 302 -7.05 -11.52 -31.42
N ARG A 303 -6.87 -12.79 -31.81
CA ARG A 303 -6.39 -13.20 -33.14
C ARG A 303 -7.48 -13.70 -34.08
N SER A 304 -8.50 -14.41 -33.57
CA SER A 304 -9.53 -15.05 -34.41
C SER A 304 -10.83 -14.25 -34.54
N GLN A 305 -11.05 -13.23 -33.70
CA GLN A 305 -12.31 -12.49 -33.54
C GLN A 305 -13.54 -13.36 -33.20
N GLU A 306 -13.37 -14.63 -32.87
CA GLU A 306 -14.48 -15.49 -32.46
C GLU A 306 -14.90 -15.20 -31.01
N PRO A 307 -16.21 -15.19 -30.70
CA PRO A 307 -16.69 -14.94 -29.35
C PRO A 307 -16.42 -16.13 -28.42
N VAL A 308 -16.14 -15.81 -27.16
CA VAL A 308 -16.04 -16.79 -26.07
C VAL A 308 -17.15 -16.50 -25.07
N THR A 309 -17.95 -17.51 -24.74
CA THR A 309 -18.98 -17.38 -23.71
C THR A 309 -18.54 -18.08 -22.45
N LEU A 310 -18.59 -17.36 -21.32
CA LEU A 310 -18.44 -17.93 -19.99
C LEU A 310 -19.81 -18.07 -19.37
N MET A 311 -20.16 -19.28 -18.96
CA MET A 311 -21.47 -19.62 -18.41
C MET A 311 -21.30 -20.25 -17.04
N MET A 312 -22.13 -19.86 -16.10
CA MET A 312 -22.22 -20.50 -14.79
C MET A 312 -23.57 -21.14 -14.58
N ILE A 313 -23.53 -22.27 -13.90
CA ILE A 313 -24.69 -23.06 -13.58
C ILE A 313 -24.75 -23.24 -12.07
N SER A 314 -25.78 -22.67 -11.43
CA SER A 314 -26.10 -22.93 -10.03
C SER A 314 -26.98 -24.17 -9.94
N VAL A 315 -26.52 -25.19 -9.21
CA VAL A 315 -27.15 -26.50 -9.10
C VAL A 315 -27.64 -26.71 -7.67
N TYR A 316 -28.94 -26.55 -7.47
CA TYR A 316 -29.56 -26.66 -6.15
C TYR A 316 -30.06 -28.08 -5.88
N GLY A 317 -29.72 -28.61 -4.70
CA GLY A 317 -30.16 -29.93 -4.25
C GLY A 317 -29.33 -31.09 -4.80
N SER A 318 -28.17 -30.82 -5.40
CA SER A 318 -27.28 -31.88 -5.86
C SER A 318 -26.62 -32.60 -4.67
N LYS A 319 -26.53 -33.93 -4.75
CA LYS A 319 -25.77 -34.76 -3.80
C LYS A 319 -24.30 -34.94 -4.22
N SER A 320 -23.97 -34.63 -5.48
CA SER A 320 -22.63 -34.77 -6.04
C SER A 320 -22.45 -33.78 -7.18
N MET A 321 -21.59 -32.79 -6.97
CA MET A 321 -21.22 -31.83 -8.01
C MET A 321 -20.42 -32.48 -9.14
N GLU A 322 -19.61 -33.50 -8.82
CA GLU A 322 -18.89 -34.31 -9.81
C GLU A 322 -19.85 -34.94 -10.82
N LYS A 323 -20.90 -35.63 -10.36
CA LYS A 323 -21.93 -36.19 -11.25
C LYS A 323 -22.65 -35.13 -12.06
N SER A 324 -22.83 -33.93 -11.49
CA SER A 324 -23.46 -32.80 -12.18
C SER A 324 -22.54 -32.25 -13.27
N ALA A 325 -21.23 -32.21 -13.03
CA ALA A 325 -20.22 -31.85 -14.02
C ALA A 325 -20.19 -32.87 -15.16
N ASP A 326 -20.25 -34.17 -14.88
CA ASP A 326 -20.28 -35.23 -15.89
C ASP A 326 -21.50 -35.15 -16.81
N VAL A 327 -22.69 -34.97 -16.23
CA VAL A 327 -23.93 -34.80 -17.00
C VAL A 327 -23.84 -33.55 -17.86
N THR A 328 -23.32 -32.45 -17.30
CA THR A 328 -23.11 -31.20 -18.04
C THR A 328 -22.15 -31.41 -19.20
N ALA A 329 -21.02 -32.06 -18.97
CA ALA A 329 -20.03 -32.32 -20.00
C ALA A 329 -20.56 -33.21 -21.12
N SER A 330 -21.43 -34.18 -20.81
CA SER A 330 -22.01 -35.11 -21.79
C SER A 330 -22.87 -34.43 -22.86
N VAL A 331 -23.42 -33.24 -22.56
CA VAL A 331 -24.26 -32.46 -23.49
C VAL A 331 -23.52 -31.29 -24.13
N LEU A 332 -22.22 -31.18 -23.93
CA LEU A 332 -21.36 -30.13 -24.48
C LEU A 332 -20.43 -30.68 -25.56
N ARG A 333 -19.82 -29.79 -26.35
CA ARG A 333 -18.92 -30.18 -27.46
C ARG A 333 -17.56 -30.56 -26.89
N LYS A 334 -16.81 -31.37 -27.66
CA LYS A 334 -15.44 -31.80 -27.32
C LYS A 334 -14.40 -30.67 -27.15
N GLY A 335 -14.76 -29.43 -27.50
CA GLY A 335 -13.92 -28.24 -27.30
C GLY A 335 -14.34 -27.39 -26.11
N ASP A 336 -15.48 -27.67 -25.48
CA ASP A 336 -15.95 -26.92 -24.32
C ASP A 336 -15.27 -27.47 -23.04
N VAL A 337 -15.23 -26.65 -21.99
CA VAL A 337 -14.67 -27.03 -20.69
C VAL A 337 -15.66 -26.76 -19.58
N VAL A 338 -15.70 -27.67 -18.60
CA VAL A 338 -16.54 -27.62 -17.40
C VAL A 338 -15.63 -27.75 -16.18
N CYS A 339 -15.91 -26.99 -15.14
CA CYS A 339 -15.31 -27.21 -13.82
C CYS A 339 -16.36 -27.06 -12.71
N GLN A 340 -16.05 -27.63 -11.55
CA GLN A 340 -16.70 -27.19 -10.32
C GLN A 340 -16.05 -25.88 -9.87
N TRP A 341 -16.86 -24.82 -9.80
CA TRP A 341 -16.40 -23.49 -9.41
C TRP A 341 -16.49 -23.26 -7.91
N ASP A 342 -17.56 -23.78 -7.30
CA ASP A 342 -17.85 -23.68 -5.87
C ASP A 342 -18.72 -24.88 -5.42
N GLN A 343 -19.21 -24.88 -4.17
CA GLN A 343 -20.02 -25.96 -3.59
C GLN A 343 -21.30 -26.27 -4.36
N ASP A 344 -21.93 -25.29 -4.98
CA ASP A 344 -23.20 -25.42 -5.72
C ASP A 344 -23.13 -24.88 -7.15
N LYS A 345 -21.94 -24.58 -7.67
CA LYS A 345 -21.76 -23.92 -8.97
C LYS A 345 -20.80 -24.67 -9.90
N LEU A 346 -21.18 -24.76 -11.17
CA LEU A 346 -20.33 -25.21 -12.28
C LEU A 346 -19.98 -24.04 -13.18
N GLY A 347 -18.71 -23.96 -13.58
CA GLY A 347 -18.23 -23.05 -14.63
C GLY A 347 -18.11 -23.75 -15.97
N ILE A 348 -18.49 -23.06 -17.04
CA ILE A 348 -18.46 -23.56 -18.41
C ILE A 348 -17.82 -22.51 -19.32
N CYS A 349 -16.82 -22.92 -20.09
CA CYS A 349 -16.21 -22.12 -21.14
C CYS A 349 -16.64 -22.67 -22.50
N LEU A 350 -17.41 -21.87 -23.24
CA LEU A 350 -17.96 -22.21 -24.56
C LEU A 350 -17.23 -21.42 -25.64
N TRP A 351 -16.43 -22.10 -26.43
CA TRP A 351 -15.69 -21.50 -27.53
C TRP A 351 -16.58 -21.29 -28.77
N GLY A 352 -16.34 -20.19 -29.51
CA GLY A 352 -17.08 -19.83 -30.73
C GLY A 352 -18.59 -19.65 -30.51
N THR A 353 -18.99 -19.37 -29.26
CA THR A 353 -20.39 -19.32 -28.85
C THR A 353 -20.77 -17.88 -28.59
N ASP A 354 -21.74 -17.39 -29.36
CA ASP A 354 -22.33 -16.07 -29.20
C ASP A 354 -23.54 -16.11 -28.25
N GLU A 355 -24.25 -14.99 -28.12
CA GLU A 355 -25.39 -14.86 -27.22
C GLU A 355 -26.55 -15.82 -27.57
N THR A 356 -26.76 -16.10 -28.86
CA THR A 356 -27.80 -17.01 -29.32
C THR A 356 -27.43 -18.44 -28.96
N GLY A 357 -26.17 -18.82 -29.22
CA GLY A 357 -25.61 -20.12 -28.84
C GLY A 357 -25.66 -20.35 -27.33
N ALA A 358 -25.32 -19.35 -26.53
CA ALA A 358 -25.37 -19.42 -25.07
C ALA A 358 -26.79 -19.77 -24.55
N LYS A 359 -27.83 -19.13 -25.11
CA LYS A 359 -29.24 -19.41 -24.77
C LYS A 359 -29.67 -20.83 -25.12
N VAL A 360 -29.15 -21.39 -26.22
CA VAL A 360 -29.46 -22.76 -26.65
C VAL A 360 -28.75 -23.78 -25.77
N VAL A 361 -27.45 -23.58 -25.55
CA VAL A 361 -26.64 -24.46 -24.70
C VAL A 361 -27.15 -24.46 -23.26
N GLY A 362 -27.41 -23.29 -22.68
CA GLY A 362 -27.94 -23.19 -21.32
C GLY A 362 -29.27 -23.93 -21.15
N ARG A 363 -30.20 -23.79 -22.11
CA ARG A 363 -31.46 -24.56 -22.08
C ARG A 363 -31.26 -26.07 -22.17
N ARG A 364 -30.29 -26.53 -22.98
CA ARG A 364 -29.95 -27.95 -23.11
C ARG A 364 -29.36 -28.51 -21.81
N VAL A 365 -28.39 -27.80 -21.22
CA VAL A 365 -27.76 -28.23 -19.97
C VAL A 365 -28.76 -28.26 -18.82
N LYS A 366 -29.58 -27.20 -18.68
CA LYS A 366 -30.66 -27.15 -17.70
C LYS A 366 -31.57 -28.36 -17.80
N ARG A 367 -32.09 -28.64 -19.00
CA ARG A 367 -33.00 -29.77 -19.24
C ARG A 367 -32.38 -31.10 -18.84
N GLU A 368 -31.12 -31.32 -19.19
CA GLU A 368 -30.47 -32.61 -18.92
C GLU A 368 -30.16 -32.79 -17.43
N LEU A 369 -29.68 -31.74 -16.75
CA LEU A 369 -29.43 -31.78 -15.30
C LEU A 369 -30.71 -31.99 -14.49
N GLU A 370 -31.78 -31.25 -14.80
CA GLU A 370 -33.06 -31.38 -14.11
C GLU A 370 -33.67 -32.79 -14.34
N LYS A 371 -33.51 -33.35 -15.55
CA LYS A 371 -34.00 -34.69 -15.90
C LYS A 371 -33.20 -35.83 -15.24
N THR A 372 -31.88 -35.75 -15.30
CA THR A 372 -30.99 -36.89 -14.94
C THR A 372 -30.60 -36.88 -13.46
N SER A 373 -30.54 -35.70 -12.85
CA SER A 373 -30.10 -35.53 -11.46
C SER A 373 -31.22 -35.07 -10.51
N GLY A 374 -32.40 -34.70 -11.02
CA GLY A 374 -33.53 -34.25 -10.20
C GLY A 374 -33.26 -32.95 -9.42
N VAL A 375 -32.28 -32.18 -9.87
CA VAL A 375 -31.84 -30.91 -9.27
C VAL A 375 -32.63 -29.74 -9.85
N ARG A 376 -32.57 -28.57 -9.21
CA ARG A 376 -33.06 -27.30 -9.79
C ARG A 376 -31.88 -26.48 -10.30
N VAL A 377 -32.00 -25.89 -11.49
CA VAL A 377 -30.87 -25.21 -12.15
C VAL A 377 -31.13 -23.74 -12.46
N GLY A 378 -30.20 -22.88 -12.03
CA GLY A 378 -30.06 -21.48 -12.43
C GLY A 378 -28.89 -21.30 -13.41
N ILE A 379 -29.02 -20.42 -14.40
CA ILE A 379 -27.98 -20.18 -15.41
C ILE A 379 -27.81 -18.69 -15.65
N THR A 380 -26.56 -18.24 -15.67
CA THR A 380 -26.16 -16.92 -16.19
C THR A 380 -24.93 -17.09 -17.08
N TYR A 381 -24.69 -16.13 -17.97
CA TYR A 381 -23.55 -16.16 -18.87
C TYR A 381 -23.13 -14.75 -19.30
N GLU A 382 -21.85 -14.59 -19.65
CA GLU A 382 -21.29 -13.39 -20.28
C GLU A 382 -20.63 -13.77 -21.61
N VAL A 383 -20.94 -13.01 -22.66
CA VAL A 383 -20.37 -13.19 -24.01
C VAL A 383 -19.26 -12.17 -24.21
N LEU A 384 -18.03 -12.66 -24.39
CA LEU A 384 -16.85 -11.84 -24.62
C LEU A 384 -16.68 -11.62 -26.13
N LYS A 385 -16.99 -10.41 -26.60
CA LYS A 385 -16.81 -9.99 -28.01
C LYS A 385 -15.41 -9.40 -28.26
N SER A 386 -14.96 -9.42 -29.51
CA SER A 386 -13.71 -8.75 -29.91
C SER A 386 -13.77 -7.24 -29.57
N GLY A 387 -12.68 -6.69 -29.03
CA GLY A 387 -12.58 -5.27 -28.65
C GLY A 387 -13.08 -4.91 -27.24
N SER A 388 -13.54 -5.86 -26.43
CA SER A 388 -13.85 -5.59 -25.02
C SER A 388 -12.56 -5.67 -24.16
N GLU A 389 -12.13 -4.55 -23.56
CA GLU A 389 -10.98 -4.44 -22.65
C GLU A 389 -11.14 -5.18 -21.30
N ARG A 390 -12.15 -6.04 -21.16
CA ARG A 390 -12.51 -6.64 -19.87
C ARG A 390 -11.57 -7.79 -19.50
N PRO A 391 -10.97 -7.79 -18.30
CA PRO A 391 -10.24 -8.94 -17.78
C PRO A 391 -11.19 -10.15 -17.66
N ILE A 392 -10.76 -11.31 -18.15
CA ILE A 392 -11.62 -12.51 -18.22
C ILE A 392 -12.01 -13.05 -16.84
N LEU A 393 -11.13 -12.95 -15.84
CA LEU A 393 -11.44 -13.27 -14.45
C LEU A 393 -12.44 -12.26 -13.85
N GLY A 394 -12.31 -10.99 -14.20
CA GLY A 394 -13.29 -9.97 -13.78
C GLY A 394 -14.68 -10.17 -14.41
N ALA A 395 -14.79 -10.84 -15.56
CA ALA A 395 -16.08 -11.27 -16.12
C ALA A 395 -16.67 -12.44 -15.30
N LEU A 396 -15.83 -13.38 -14.87
CA LEU A 396 -16.21 -14.48 -13.97
C LEU A 396 -16.52 -14.00 -12.54
N GLU A 397 -16.01 -12.85 -12.10
CA GLU A 397 -16.37 -12.25 -10.82
C GLU A 397 -17.60 -11.33 -10.91
N ARG A 398 -17.82 -10.62 -12.04
CA ARG A 398 -18.93 -9.66 -12.19
C ARG A 398 -20.23 -10.26 -12.67
N ALA A 399 -20.19 -11.38 -13.37
CA ALA A 399 -21.41 -12.10 -13.73
C ALA A 399 -22.10 -12.75 -12.50
N PHE A 400 -21.53 -12.58 -11.29
CA PHE A 400 -21.92 -13.28 -10.06
C PHE A 400 -21.92 -12.40 -8.82
#